data_AF-A0A8B0SFX4-F1
#
_entry.id   AF-A0A8B0SFX4-F1
#
_cell.length_a   1.000
_cell.length_b   1.000
_cell.length_c   1.000
_cell.angle_alpha   90.00
_cell.angle_beta   90.00
_cell.angle_gamma   90.00
#
_symmetry.space_group_name_H-M   'P 1'
#
loop_
_entity.id
_entity.type
_entity.pdbx_description
1 polymer ?
#
loop_
_entity_poly.entity_id
_entity_poly.type
_entity_poly.pdbx_seq_one_letter_code
_entity_poly.pdbx_strand_id
1 'polypeptide(L)'
;MRKVLSIAVVSVLVGCSGGHNLDSPLKTCKAVTNALAGGKGVVWHAEQQSEQKGVQLQVTLEFTLDGQTANETSQAVCIYGLSSPDMDYRNAMGEYANTPTSMMINGMPIPSSDLIQAVNRATADTAKAIGQEALQPSTGSSNY
;
A
#
# COMPACT_ATOMS: atom_id res chain seq x y z
N MET A 1 -5.78 -43.59 -7.78
CA MET A 1 -5.77 -42.16 -8.15
C MET A 1 -5.42 -41.36 -6.90
N ARG A 2 -4.21 -40.80 -6.82
CA ARG A 2 -3.70 -40.11 -5.63
C ARG A 2 -4.21 -38.66 -5.62
N LYS A 3 -4.92 -38.27 -4.57
CA LYS A 3 -5.37 -36.89 -4.32
C LYS A 3 -4.16 -36.06 -3.92
N VAL A 4 -3.79 -35.07 -4.72
CA VAL A 4 -2.74 -34.10 -4.37
C VAL A 4 -3.42 -32.97 -3.61
N LEU A 5 -3.21 -32.90 -2.29
CA LEU A 5 -3.54 -31.73 -1.49
C LEU A 5 -2.49 -30.65 -1.78
N SER A 6 -2.90 -29.58 -2.46
CA SER A 6 -2.11 -28.35 -2.55
C SER A 6 -2.11 -27.66 -1.19
N ILE A 7 -0.98 -27.70 -0.50
CA ILE A 7 -0.75 -26.95 0.73
C ILE A 7 -0.51 -25.49 0.33
N ALA A 8 -1.48 -24.62 0.60
CA ALA A 8 -1.33 -23.18 0.50
C ALA A 8 -0.38 -22.72 1.63
N VAL A 9 0.84 -22.34 1.27
CA VAL A 9 1.81 -21.76 2.19
C VAL A 9 1.40 -20.32 2.47
N VAL A 10 0.64 -20.11 3.54
CA VAL A 10 0.38 -18.78 4.10
C VAL A 10 1.67 -18.29 4.74
N SER A 11 2.43 -17.50 3.98
CA SER A 11 3.65 -16.85 4.46
C SER A 11 3.25 -15.55 5.14
N VAL A 12 3.14 -15.55 6.46
CA VAL A 12 2.98 -14.31 7.25
C VAL A 12 4.33 -13.60 7.23
N LEU A 13 4.54 -12.74 6.23
CA LEU A 13 5.65 -11.81 6.19
C LEU A 13 5.35 -10.65 7.14
N VAL A 14 5.81 -10.77 8.38
CA VAL A 14 5.93 -9.62 9.29
C VAL A 14 7.07 -8.75 8.76
N GLY A 15 6.75 -7.89 7.80
CA GLY A 15 7.70 -6.98 7.16
C GLY A 15 8.05 -5.83 8.09
N CYS A 16 9.16 -5.93 8.82
CA CYS A 16 9.90 -4.77 9.31
C CYS A 16 10.43 -3.99 8.11
N SER A 17 9.59 -3.13 7.53
CA SER A 17 9.93 -2.34 6.36
C SER A 17 10.35 -0.94 6.79
N GLY A 18 11.63 -0.78 7.07
CA GLY A 18 12.28 0.51 7.37
C GLY A 18 12.40 1.41 6.15
N GLY A 19 11.27 1.73 5.52
CA GLY A 19 11.19 2.66 4.40
C GLY A 19 9.81 3.31 4.33
N HIS A 20 9.76 4.51 3.75
CA HIS A 20 8.59 5.39 3.80
C HIS A 20 7.37 4.80 3.09
N ASN A 21 6.17 5.28 3.44
CA ASN A 21 4.89 4.74 2.97
C ASN A 21 4.66 4.78 1.43
N LEU A 22 5.57 5.39 0.65
CA LEU A 22 5.47 5.54 -0.81
C LEU A 22 6.63 4.88 -1.59
N ASP A 23 7.40 4.01 -0.96
CA ASP A 23 8.57 3.38 -1.58
C ASP A 23 8.29 2.03 -2.27
N SER A 24 7.04 1.56 -2.25
CA SER A 24 6.63 0.31 -2.91
C SER A 24 5.12 0.29 -3.19
N PRO A 25 4.64 -0.51 -4.17
CA PRO A 25 3.22 -0.51 -4.53
C PRO A 25 2.30 -0.94 -3.40
N LEU A 26 2.76 -1.87 -2.57
CA LEU A 26 2.02 -2.34 -1.43
C LEU A 26 1.86 -1.23 -0.37
N LYS A 27 2.95 -0.55 -0.01
CA LYS A 27 2.89 0.53 0.98
C LYS A 27 2.10 1.73 0.46
N THR A 28 2.28 2.10 -0.81
CA THR A 28 1.50 3.15 -1.43
C THR A 28 0.01 2.82 -1.38
N CYS A 29 -0.38 1.57 -1.69
CA CYS A 29 -1.79 1.17 -1.64
C CYS A 29 -2.35 1.26 -0.21
N LYS A 30 -1.58 0.83 0.80
CA LYS A 30 -1.96 0.99 2.22
C LYS A 30 -2.11 2.45 2.61
N ALA A 31 -1.18 3.31 2.21
CA ALA A 31 -1.20 4.74 2.53
C ALA A 31 -2.43 5.43 1.94
N VAL A 32 -2.74 5.15 0.68
CA VAL A 32 -3.94 5.67 0.01
C VAL A 32 -5.21 5.12 0.67
N THR A 33 -5.24 3.83 1.02
CA THR A 33 -6.36 3.22 1.75
C THR A 33 -6.57 3.87 3.12
N ASN A 34 -5.51 4.13 3.88
CA ASN A 34 -5.57 4.85 5.15
C ASN A 34 -6.12 6.27 4.98
N ALA A 35 -5.69 6.98 3.92
CA ALA A 35 -6.20 8.31 3.61
C ALA A 35 -7.70 8.31 3.29
N LEU A 36 -8.18 7.26 2.61
CA LEU A 36 -9.61 7.05 2.32
C LEU A 36 -10.41 6.61 3.56
N ALA A 37 -9.79 5.90 4.50
CA ALA A 37 -10.41 5.51 5.77
C ALA A 37 -10.72 6.69 6.71
N GLY A 38 -10.27 7.90 6.37
CA GLY A 38 -10.69 9.14 7.03
C GLY A 38 -10.22 9.25 8.49
N GLY A 39 -9.07 8.67 8.83
CA GLY A 39 -8.50 8.71 10.18
C GLY A 39 -8.99 7.62 11.13
N LYS A 40 -9.83 6.68 10.65
CA LYS A 40 -10.06 5.42 11.36
C LYS A 40 -8.77 4.59 11.32
N GLY A 41 -8.44 3.91 12.41
CA GLY A 41 -7.38 2.92 12.39
C GLY A 41 -7.72 1.78 11.42
N VAL A 42 -6.70 1.28 10.72
CA VAL A 42 -6.85 0.19 9.76
C VAL A 42 -6.03 -0.99 10.25
N VAL A 43 -6.69 -2.12 10.43
CA VAL A 43 -6.07 -3.39 10.80
C VAL A 43 -5.97 -4.25 9.55
N TRP A 44 -4.75 -4.57 9.14
CA TRP A 44 -4.46 -5.38 7.95
C TRP A 44 -4.54 -6.87 8.26
N HIS A 45 -5.23 -7.63 7.40
CA HIS A 45 -5.41 -9.08 7.54
C HIS A 45 -4.66 -9.87 6.48
N ALA A 46 -4.72 -9.42 5.23
CA ALA A 46 -4.06 -10.09 4.10
C ALA A 46 -3.63 -9.09 3.05
N GLU A 47 -2.54 -9.43 2.35
CA GLU A 47 -1.90 -8.58 1.36
C GLU A 47 -1.44 -9.45 0.20
N GLN A 48 -1.81 -9.08 -1.01
CA GLN A 48 -1.40 -9.78 -2.22
C GLN A 48 -1.00 -8.79 -3.28
N GLN A 49 0.10 -9.08 -3.97
CA GLN A 49 0.51 -8.37 -5.18
C GLN A 49 0.51 -9.36 -6.35
N SER A 50 -0.09 -8.94 -7.45
CA SER A 50 -0.14 -9.70 -8.71
C SER A 50 0.34 -8.81 -9.84
N GLU A 51 1.24 -9.34 -10.66
CA GLU A 51 1.89 -8.59 -11.72
C GLU A 51 1.52 -9.17 -13.08
N GLN A 52 1.06 -8.32 -13.98
CA GLN A 52 0.98 -8.58 -15.40
C GLN A 52 2.08 -7.74 -16.08
N LYS A 53 3.23 -8.37 -16.28
CA LYS A 53 4.44 -7.73 -16.86
C LYS A 53 4.12 -6.96 -18.13
N GLY A 54 4.58 -5.71 -18.21
CA GLY A 54 4.33 -4.84 -19.36
C GLY A 54 2.86 -4.40 -19.52
N VAL A 55 2.00 -4.60 -18.52
CA VAL A 55 0.58 -4.19 -18.57
C VAL A 55 0.19 -3.42 -17.32
N GLN A 56 0.18 -4.08 -16.16
CA GLN A 56 -0.26 -3.50 -14.90
C GLN A 56 0.24 -4.30 -13.69
N LEU A 57 0.26 -3.64 -12.55
CA LEU A 57 0.46 -4.26 -11.25
C LEU A 57 -0.81 -4.06 -10.42
N GLN A 58 -1.28 -5.13 -9.78
CA GLN A 58 -2.43 -5.10 -8.88
C GLN A 58 -1.97 -5.40 -7.45
N VAL A 59 -2.44 -4.59 -6.49
CA VAL A 59 -2.33 -4.85 -5.06
C VAL A 59 -3.73 -5.06 -4.50
N THR A 60 -3.95 -6.16 -3.81
CA THR A 60 -5.17 -6.45 -3.05
C THR A 60 -4.84 -6.44 -1.56
N LEU A 61 -5.60 -5.69 -0.78
CA LEU A 61 -5.48 -5.58 0.67
C LEU A 61 -6.80 -5.99 1.31
N GLU A 62 -6.74 -6.82 2.36
CA GLU A 62 -7.87 -7.12 3.23
C GLU A 62 -7.65 -6.44 4.58
N PHE A 63 -8.66 -5.74 5.07
CA PHE A 63 -8.56 -4.95 6.29
C PHE A 63 -9.90 -4.80 7.01
N THR A 64 -9.84 -4.46 8.29
CA THR A 64 -10.99 -3.99 9.06
C THR A 64 -10.70 -2.57 9.55
N LEU A 65 -11.73 -1.74 9.66
CA LEU A 65 -11.60 -0.43 10.30
C LEU A 65 -11.80 -0.56 11.81
N ASP A 66 -11.06 0.22 12.60
CA ASP A 66 -11.28 0.34 14.04
C ASP A 66 -12.74 0.70 14.33
N GLY A 67 -13.36 -0.08 15.22
CA GLY A 67 -14.77 0.06 15.58
C GLY A 67 -15.76 -0.62 14.64
N GLN A 68 -15.32 -1.30 13.57
CA GLN A 68 -16.17 -2.24 12.83
C GLN A 68 -16.25 -3.59 13.53
N THR A 69 -17.34 -4.32 13.26
CA THR A 69 -17.48 -5.67 13.80
C THR A 69 -16.43 -6.59 13.17
N ALA A 70 -15.86 -7.51 13.96
CA ALA A 70 -14.74 -8.37 13.54
C ALA A 70 -15.05 -9.28 12.33
N ASN A 71 -16.32 -9.35 11.90
CA ASN A 71 -16.74 -10.15 10.75
C ASN A 71 -16.89 -9.33 9.46
N GLU A 72 -16.66 -8.01 9.50
CA GLU A 72 -16.75 -7.12 8.33
C GLU A 72 -15.36 -6.84 7.74
N THR A 73 -14.78 -7.84 7.09
CA THR A 73 -13.55 -7.64 6.31
C THR A 73 -13.84 -6.83 5.06
N SER A 74 -13.17 -5.69 4.93
CA SER A 74 -13.14 -4.88 3.72
C SER A 74 -11.97 -5.27 2.84
N GLN A 75 -12.11 -5.04 1.53
CA GLN A 75 -11.09 -5.27 0.54
C GLN A 75 -10.80 -3.98 -0.23
N ALA A 76 -9.53 -3.61 -0.34
CA ALA A 76 -9.06 -2.59 -1.26
C ALA A 76 -8.29 -3.24 -2.41
N VAL A 77 -8.54 -2.79 -3.64
CA VAL A 77 -7.80 -3.22 -4.83
C VAL A 77 -7.23 -1.98 -5.50
N CYS A 78 -5.90 -1.86 -5.51
CA CYS A 78 -5.17 -0.80 -6.20
C CYS A 78 -4.60 -1.35 -7.51
N ILE A 79 -4.85 -0.66 -8.63
CA ILE A 79 -4.26 -0.97 -9.92
C ILE A 79 -3.27 0.12 -10.28
N TYR A 80 -2.06 -0.29 -10.65
CA TYR A 80 -0.97 0.55 -11.11
C TYR A 80 -0.72 0.26 -12.58
N GLY A 81 -0.98 1.27 -13.43
CA GLY A 81 -0.55 1.23 -14.83
C GLY A 81 0.97 1.36 -14.98
N LEU A 82 1.45 1.18 -16.20
CA LEU A 82 2.85 1.45 -16.55
C LEU A 82 3.21 2.92 -16.26
N SER A 83 4.46 3.16 -15.89
CA SER A 83 4.99 4.52 -15.81
C SER A 83 4.99 5.16 -17.20
N SER A 84 4.80 6.49 -17.25
CA SER A 84 4.95 7.23 -18.51
C SER A 84 6.35 6.99 -19.09
N PRO A 85 6.52 6.87 -20.42
CA PRO A 85 7.83 6.80 -21.07
C PRO A 85 8.75 7.98 -20.74
N ASP A 86 8.16 9.12 -20.39
CA ASP A 86 8.88 10.35 -20.01
C ASP A 86 9.40 10.31 -18.56
N MET A 87 8.95 9.33 -17.76
CA MET A 87 9.46 9.11 -16.41
C MET A 87 10.67 8.19 -16.51
N ASP A 88 11.85 8.74 -16.21
CA ASP A 88 13.10 7.98 -16.10
C ASP A 88 12.84 6.73 -15.23
N TYR A 89 13.20 5.53 -15.71
CA TYR A 89 12.97 4.21 -15.07
C TYR A 89 13.58 4.06 -13.65
N ARG A 90 14.11 5.15 -13.11
CA ARG A 90 14.70 5.32 -11.77
C ARG A 90 13.65 5.63 -10.69
N ASN A 91 12.36 5.60 -11.00
CA ASN A 91 11.33 5.72 -9.97
C ASN A 91 11.41 4.51 -9.00
N ALA A 92 10.96 4.66 -7.75
CA ALA A 92 11.05 3.60 -6.74
C ALA A 92 10.22 2.34 -7.07
N MET A 93 9.42 2.40 -8.14
CA MET A 93 8.35 1.47 -8.51
C MET A 93 8.66 0.73 -9.82
N GLY A 94 9.85 0.96 -10.38
CA GLY A 94 10.34 0.33 -11.61
C GLY A 94 9.54 0.73 -12.84
N GLU A 95 8.89 -0.23 -13.48
CA GLU A 95 8.11 -0.05 -14.72
C GLU A 95 6.69 0.51 -14.48
N TYR A 96 6.27 0.64 -13.22
CA TYR A 96 4.90 1.01 -12.85
C TYR A 96 4.81 2.45 -12.33
N ALA A 97 3.62 3.03 -12.43
CA ALA A 97 3.32 4.35 -11.87
C ALA A 97 3.51 4.37 -10.35
N ASN A 98 3.94 5.51 -9.81
CA ASN A 98 4.19 5.66 -8.38
C ASN A 98 2.93 5.67 -7.50
N THR A 99 1.76 5.82 -8.13
CA THR A 99 0.46 5.92 -7.46
C THR A 99 -0.56 5.07 -8.23
N PRO A 100 -1.61 4.55 -7.57
CA PRO A 100 -2.64 3.78 -8.25
C PRO A 100 -3.29 4.63 -9.35
N THR A 101 -3.43 4.05 -10.54
CA THR A 101 -4.20 4.64 -11.65
C THR A 101 -5.69 4.42 -11.48
N SER A 102 -6.08 3.37 -10.76
CA SER A 102 -7.45 3.14 -10.30
C SER A 102 -7.46 2.39 -8.98
N MET A 103 -8.54 2.54 -8.23
CA MET A 103 -8.73 1.86 -6.96
C MET A 103 -10.19 1.48 -6.75
N MET A 104 -10.42 0.36 -6.09
CA MET A 104 -11.74 -0.10 -5.65
C MET A 104 -11.71 -0.42 -4.16
N ILE A 105 -12.82 -0.16 -3.46
CA ILE A 105 -13.06 -0.64 -2.10
C ILE A 105 -14.36 -1.45 -2.12
N ASN A 106 -14.30 -2.69 -1.63
CA ASN A 106 -15.44 -3.62 -1.57
C ASN A 106 -16.15 -3.77 -2.93
N GLY A 107 -15.37 -3.82 -4.01
CA GLY A 107 -15.88 -3.92 -5.39
C GLY A 107 -16.44 -2.62 -5.97
N MET A 108 -16.48 -1.53 -5.19
CA MET A 108 -16.92 -0.22 -5.68
C MET A 108 -15.73 0.64 -6.13
N PRO A 109 -15.74 1.18 -7.36
CA PRO A 109 -14.67 2.05 -7.83
C PRO A 109 -14.65 3.37 -7.06
N ILE A 110 -13.45 3.82 -6.71
CA ILE A 110 -13.23 5.14 -6.14
C ILE A 110 -13.20 6.17 -7.27
N PRO A 111 -14.00 7.26 -7.21
CA PRO A 111 -13.94 8.33 -8.20
C PRO A 111 -12.54 8.92 -8.32
N SER A 112 -12.13 9.29 -9.54
CA SER A 112 -10.76 9.79 -9.78
C SER A 112 -10.41 11.03 -8.95
N SER A 113 -11.38 11.93 -8.70
CA SER A 113 -11.19 13.09 -7.82
C SER A 113 -10.78 12.69 -6.41
N ASP A 114 -11.43 11.67 -5.88
CA ASP A 114 -11.28 11.22 -4.49
C ASP A 114 -9.98 10.42 -4.35
N LEU A 115 -9.65 9.62 -5.37
CA LEU A 115 -8.37 8.93 -5.45
C LEU A 115 -7.20 9.91 -5.48
N ILE A 116 -7.28 10.97 -6.29
CA ILE A 116 -6.24 12.02 -6.34
C ILE A 116 -6.10 12.70 -4.97
N GLN A 117 -7.21 13.04 -4.32
CA GLN A 117 -7.17 13.63 -2.98
C GLN A 117 -6.55 12.69 -1.94
N ALA A 118 -6.88 11.41 -1.99
CA ALA A 118 -6.30 10.40 -1.10
C ALA A 118 -4.80 10.23 -1.33
N VAL A 119 -4.34 10.20 -2.58
CA VAL A 119 -2.92 10.17 -2.95
C VAL A 119 -2.19 11.40 -2.42
N ASN A 120 -2.77 12.59 -2.59
CA ASN A 120 -2.17 13.84 -2.09
C ASN A 120 -2.07 13.84 -0.56
N ARG A 121 -3.10 13.36 0.14
CA ARG A 121 -3.08 13.21 1.60
C ARG A 121 -2.03 12.19 2.05
N ALA A 122 -1.99 11.02 1.43
CA ALA A 122 -0.97 9.99 1.70
C ALA A 122 0.46 10.52 1.48
N THR A 123 0.66 11.34 0.44
CA THR A 123 1.94 12.00 0.17
C THR A 123 2.30 13.03 1.24
N ALA A 124 1.36 13.87 1.63
CA ALA A 124 1.56 14.85 2.69
C ALA A 124 1.87 14.19 4.05
N ASP A 125 1.15 13.11 4.40
CA ASP A 125 1.36 12.36 5.63
C ASP A 125 2.74 11.68 5.64
N THR A 126 3.16 11.15 4.49
CA THR A 126 4.50 10.57 4.32
C THR A 126 5.59 11.63 4.47
N ALA A 127 5.44 12.79 3.83
CA ALA A 127 6.39 13.89 3.95
C ALA A 127 6.50 14.41 5.39
N LYS A 128 5.37 14.48 6.10
CA LYS A 128 5.34 14.86 7.52
C LYS A 128 6.07 13.84 8.39
N ALA A 129 5.84 12.53 8.17
CA ALA A 129 6.53 11.48 8.91
C ALA A 129 8.05 11.54 8.70
N ILE A 130 8.51 11.69 7.46
CA ILE A 130 9.93 11.87 7.11
C ILE A 130 10.51 13.10 7.83
N GLY A 131 9.81 14.24 7.77
CA GLY A 131 10.25 15.46 8.43
C GLY A 131 10.35 15.30 9.95
N GLN A 132 9.42 14.57 10.57
CA GLN A 132 9.44 14.29 12.01
C GLN A 132 10.56 13.32 12.40
N GLU A 133 10.87 12.32 11.57
CA GLU A 133 12.01 11.42 11.77
C GLU A 133 13.33 12.17 11.63
N ALA A 134 13.46 13.06 10.65
CA ALA A 134 14.66 13.88 10.44
C ALA A 134 14.91 14.90 11.57
N LEU A 135 13.86 15.33 12.26
CA LEU A 135 13.94 16.25 13.41
C LEU A 135 14.18 15.55 14.74
N GLN A 136 14.04 14.22 14.82
CA GLN A 136 14.45 13.47 16.00
C GLN A 136 15.99 13.40 15.99
N PRO A 137 16.69 14.08 16.93
CA PRO A 137 18.13 13.93 17.01
C PRO A 137 18.41 12.45 17.24
N SER A 138 19.36 11.89 16.48
CA SER A 138 19.84 10.54 16.70
C SER A 138 20.28 10.43 18.15
N THR A 139 19.46 9.87 19.04
CA THR A 139 19.90 9.39 20.34
C THR A 139 20.69 8.11 20.11
N GLY A 140 21.78 8.24 19.37
CA GLY A 140 22.86 7.29 19.32
C GLY A 140 23.50 7.33 20.69
N SER A 141 23.27 6.26 21.44
CA SER A 141 23.95 5.96 22.69
C SER A 141 25.46 6.14 22.48
N SER A 142 26.01 7.19 23.09
CA SER A 142 27.43 7.23 23.44
C SER A 142 27.65 6.14 24.47
N ASN A 143 28.08 4.98 23.99
CA ASN A 143 28.79 4.00 24.77
C ASN A 143 30.05 3.71 23.96
N TYR A 144 31.11 4.46 24.26
CA TYR A 144 32.51 4.04 24.44
C TYR A 144 33.35 5.27 24.77
#